data_AF-A0A085W3R1-F1
#
_entry.id   AF-A0A085W3R1-F1
#
_cell.length_a   1.000
_cell.length_b   1.000
_cell.length_c   1.000
_cell.angle_alpha   90.00
_cell.angle_beta   90.00
_cell.angle_gamma   90.00
#
_symmetry.space_group_name_H-M   'P 1'
#
loop_
_entity.id
_entity.type
_entity.pdbx_description
1 polymer ?
#
loop_
_entity_poly.entity_id
_entity_poly.type
_entity_poly.pdbx_seq_one_letter_code
_entity_poly.pdbx_strand_id
1 'polypeptide(L)'
;MDSPLLELFHRIADPPSAAARRYVVDHALEDRVRFRNLTYPEVEADFHRLGGTTTPALWDGTHLHQGAEAVVARLQAVVNLGRD
;
A
#
# COMPACT_ATOMS: atom_id res chain seq x y z
N MET A 1 7.53 18.35 7.33
CA MET A 1 7.95 16.98 6.95
C MET A 1 6.69 16.28 6.51
N ASP A 2 6.47 16.20 5.20
CA ASP A 2 5.28 15.53 4.69
C ASP A 2 5.36 14.05 5.05
N SER A 3 4.34 13.57 5.74
CA SER A 3 4.19 12.15 6.00
C SER A 3 4.07 11.43 4.64
N PRO A 4 4.55 10.17 4.53
CA PRO A 4 4.36 9.39 3.31
C PRO A 4 2.89 9.40 2.90
N LEU A 5 2.63 9.79 1.65
CA LEU A 5 1.27 10.00 1.12
C LEU A 5 0.45 8.71 1.06
N LEU A 6 1.13 7.56 0.94
CA LEU A 6 0.50 6.26 0.73
C LEU A 6 0.89 5.29 1.84
N GLU A 7 -0.07 4.49 2.31
CA GLU A 7 0.18 3.41 3.26
C GLU A 7 -0.21 2.06 2.66
N LEU A 8 0.75 1.13 2.54
CA LEU A 8 0.53 -0.22 2.02
C LEU A 8 0.37 -1.20 3.19
N PHE A 9 -0.86 -1.61 3.45
CA PHE A 9 -1.21 -2.71 4.34
C PHE A 9 -0.91 -4.05 3.68
N HIS A 10 -0.10 -4.87 4.34
CA HIS A 10 0.39 -6.12 3.76
C HIS A 10 0.65 -7.20 4.81
N ARG A 11 0.78 -8.45 4.36
CA ARG A 11 1.27 -9.59 5.18
C ARG A 11 2.56 -10.15 4.60
N ILE A 12 3.45 -10.69 5.44
CA ILE A 12 4.74 -11.22 4.98
C ILE A 12 4.55 -12.49 4.15
N ALA A 13 3.73 -13.42 4.64
CA ALA A 13 3.47 -14.74 4.03
C ALA A 13 2.39 -14.72 2.93
N ASP A 14 1.98 -13.54 2.46
CA ASP A 14 0.94 -13.37 1.45
C ASP A 14 1.57 -13.06 0.08
N PRO A 15 1.48 -13.97 -0.92
CA PRO A 15 2.11 -13.75 -2.23
C PRO A 15 1.61 -12.49 -2.96
N PRO A 16 0.30 -12.16 -2.98
CA PRO A 16 -0.21 -10.87 -3.44
C PRO A 16 0.49 -9.66 -2.77
N SER A 17 0.67 -9.68 -1.45
CA SER A 17 1.43 -8.67 -0.72
C SER A 17 2.91 -8.61 -1.12
N ALA A 18 3.53 -9.74 -1.48
CA ALA A 18 4.90 -9.76 -2.00
C ALA A 18 5.00 -9.06 -3.35
N ALA A 19 4.02 -9.28 -4.25
CA ALA A 19 3.97 -8.60 -5.55
C ALA A 19 3.82 -7.08 -5.40
N ALA A 20 2.94 -6.60 -4.51
CA ALA A 20 2.78 -5.17 -4.26
C ALA A 20 4.06 -4.53 -3.69
N ARG A 21 4.71 -5.16 -2.71
CA ARG A 21 6.00 -4.68 -2.16
C ARG A 21 7.10 -4.63 -3.23
N ARG A 22 7.17 -5.66 -4.08
CA ARG A 22 8.11 -5.70 -5.21
C ARG A 22 7.88 -4.54 -6.17
N TYR A 23 6.63 -4.26 -6.52
CA TYR A 23 6.30 -3.13 -7.40
C TYR A 23 6.79 -1.79 -6.85
N VAL A 24 6.60 -1.53 -5.54
CA VAL A 24 7.07 -0.31 -4.88
C VAL A 24 8.58 -0.13 -5.03
N VAL A 25 9.34 -1.20 -4.76
CA VAL A 25 10.81 -1.17 -4.87
C VAL A 25 11.27 -1.02 -6.32
N ASP A 26 10.69 -1.79 -7.25
CA ASP A 26 11.09 -1.78 -8.66
C ASP A 26 10.83 -0.40 -9.34
N HIS A 27 9.97 0.43 -8.76
CA HIS A 27 9.62 1.77 -9.25
C HIS A 27 10.11 2.92 -8.36
N ALA A 28 11.02 2.65 -7.40
CA ALA A 28 11.60 3.65 -6.50
C ALA A 28 10.56 4.48 -5.70
N LEU A 29 9.50 3.83 -5.21
CA LEU A 29 8.40 4.47 -4.50
C LEU A 29 8.54 4.41 -2.96
N GLU A 30 9.68 3.97 -2.43
CA GLU A 30 9.90 3.74 -0.99
C GLU A 30 9.74 5.03 -0.16
N ASP A 31 10.13 6.18 -0.70
CA ASP A 31 9.97 7.48 -0.02
C ASP A 31 8.52 7.98 -0.02
N ARG A 32 7.65 7.35 -0.82
CA ARG A 32 6.23 7.73 -1.00
C ARG A 32 5.27 6.73 -0.35
N VAL A 33 5.70 5.50 -0.12
CA VAL A 33 4.87 4.40 0.39
C VAL A 33 5.40 3.92 1.72
N ARG A 34 4.58 4.09 2.77
CA ARG A 34 4.83 3.48 4.07
C ARG A 34 4.34 2.05 4.08
N PHE A 35 5.22 1.09 4.38
CA PHE A 35 4.80 -0.29 4.62
C PHE A 35 4.18 -0.46 6.02
N ARG A 36 3.00 -1.08 6.04
CA ARG A 36 2.17 -1.31 7.21
C ARG A 36 1.89 -2.81 7.32
N ASN A 37 2.74 -3.54 8.03
CA ASN A 37 2.60 -4.99 8.19
C ASN A 37 1.48 -5.32 9.20
N LEU A 38 0.46 -6.07 8.76
CA LEU A 38 -0.67 -6.50 9.59
C LEU A 38 -0.31 -7.52 10.68
N THR A 39 0.94 -7.95 10.77
CA THR A 39 1.42 -8.74 11.93
C THR A 39 1.39 -7.91 13.22
N TYR A 40 1.46 -6.59 13.10
CA TYR A 40 1.40 -5.68 14.25
C TYR A 40 -0.06 -5.33 14.58
N PRO A 41 -0.53 -5.56 15.82
CA PRO A 41 -1.93 -5.34 16.21
C PRO A 41 -2.44 -3.92 15.96
N GLU A 42 -1.61 -2.91 16.16
CA GLU A 42 -1.96 -1.51 15.92
C GLU A 42 -2.19 -1.23 14.43
N VAL A 43 -1.45 -1.90 13.56
CA VAL A 43 -1.61 -1.79 12.11
C VAL A 43 -2.88 -2.50 11.64
N GLU A 44 -3.18 -3.65 12.23
CA GLU A 44 -4.43 -4.38 11.97
C GLU A 44 -5.66 -3.58 12.43
N ALA A 45 -5.59 -2.95 13.59
CA ALA A 45 -6.65 -2.05 14.07
C ALA A 45 -6.88 -0.86 13.12
N ASP A 46 -5.81 -0.22 12.64
CA ASP A 46 -5.89 0.85 11.65
C ASP A 46 -6.51 0.35 10.33
N PHE A 47 -6.08 -0.82 9.85
CA PHE A 47 -6.63 -1.43 8.64
C PHE A 47 -8.14 -1.66 8.74
N HIS A 48 -8.62 -2.23 9.84
CA HIS A 48 -10.04 -2.45 10.06
C HIS A 48 -10.82 -1.15 10.22
N ARG A 49 -10.25 -0.14 10.90
CA ARG A 49 -10.86 1.20 11.02
C ARG A 49 -11.06 1.87 9.66
N LEU A 50 -10.17 1.60 8.70
CA LEU A 50 -10.27 2.07 7.31
C LEU A 50 -11.18 1.21 6.42
N GLY A 51 -11.84 0.17 6.96
CA GLY A 51 -12.72 -0.73 6.19
C GLY A 51 -11.98 -1.85 5.46
N GLY A 52 -10.78 -2.17 5.92
CA GLY A 52 -9.95 -3.23 5.36
C GLY A 52 -10.53 -4.64 5.56
N THR A 53 -10.60 -5.39 4.47
CA THR A 53 -11.07 -6.78 4.41
C THR A 53 -10.11 -7.70 3.66
N THR A 54 -9.36 -7.18 2.68
CA THR A 54 -8.47 -7.96 1.81
C THR A 54 -7.07 -7.36 1.74
N THR A 55 -6.04 -8.23 1.73
CA THR A 55 -4.64 -7.81 1.48
C THR A 55 -4.14 -8.21 0.10
N PRO A 56 -3.19 -7.45 -0.49
CA PRO A 56 -2.69 -6.16 -0.01
C PRO A 56 -3.77 -5.07 -0.11
N ALA A 57 -3.59 -3.97 0.62
CA ALA A 57 -4.42 -2.78 0.47
C ALA A 57 -3.59 -1.50 0.57
N LEU A 58 -3.92 -0.50 -0.24
CA LEU A 58 -3.22 0.78 -0.29
C LEU A 58 -4.18 1.89 0.12
N TRP A 59 -3.88 2.57 1.22
CA TRP A 59 -4.54 3.81 1.60
C TRP A 59 -3.84 4.98 0.92
N ASP A 60 -4.60 5.81 0.20
CA ASP A 60 -4.06 6.98 -0.53
C ASP A 60 -4.35 8.33 0.13
N GLY A 61 -4.74 8.30 1.41
CA GLY A 61 -5.18 9.48 2.15
C GLY A 61 -6.70 9.70 2.11
N THR A 62 -7.43 9.09 1.16
CA THR A 62 -8.88 9.24 1.03
C THR A 62 -9.61 7.90 0.83
N HIS A 63 -9.04 6.98 0.07
CA HIS A 63 -9.64 5.69 -0.26
C HIS A 63 -8.68 4.52 0.03
N LEU A 64 -9.26 3.40 0.48
CA LEU A 64 -8.55 2.14 0.69
C LEU A 64 -8.75 1.24 -0.55
N HIS A 65 -7.74 1.17 -1.41
CA HIS A 65 -7.71 0.30 -2.59
C HIS A 65 -7.31 -1.11 -2.15
N GLN A 66 -8.19 -2.09 -2.30
CA GLN A 66 -7.99 -3.43 -1.75
C GLN A 66 -7.79 -4.48 -2.84
N GLY A 67 -6.90 -5.44 -2.60
CA GLY A 67 -6.50 -6.47 -3.56
C GLY A 67 -5.34 -6.03 -4.46
N ALA A 68 -4.55 -7.00 -4.92
CA ALA A 68 -3.32 -6.75 -5.66
C ALA A 68 -3.51 -5.89 -6.92
N GLU A 69 -4.56 -6.15 -7.70
CA GLU A 69 -4.84 -5.41 -8.93
C GLU A 69 -5.09 -3.92 -8.66
N ALA A 70 -6.01 -3.60 -7.74
CA ALA A 70 -6.34 -2.23 -7.40
C ALA A 70 -5.14 -1.48 -6.78
N VAL A 71 -4.36 -2.17 -5.95
CA VAL A 71 -3.11 -1.63 -5.37
C VAL A 71 -2.11 -1.28 -6.47
N VAL A 72 -1.84 -2.21 -7.39
CA VAL A 72 -0.88 -1.97 -8.49
C VAL A 72 -1.36 -0.86 -9.41
N ALA A 73 -2.64 -0.85 -9.78
CA ALA A 73 -3.22 0.20 -10.61
C ALA A 73 -3.06 1.60 -9.99
N ARG A 74 -3.24 1.71 -8.66
CA ARG A 74 -3.04 2.98 -7.95
C ARG A 74 -1.57 3.39 -7.90
N LEU A 75 -0.65 2.46 -7.66
CA LEU A 75 0.79 2.71 -7.68
C LEU A 75 1.26 3.15 -9.08
N GLN A 76 0.75 2.52 -10.14
CA GLN A 76 1.01 2.93 -11.53
C GLN A 76 0.59 4.38 -11.80
N ALA A 77 -0.59 4.79 -11.32
CA ALA A 77 -1.04 6.17 -11.46
C ALA A 77 -0.09 7.18 -10.79
N VAL A 78 0.49 6.81 -9.64
CA VAL A 78 1.47 7.65 -8.92
C VAL A 78 2.79 7.78 -9.68
N VAL A 79 3.26 6.68 -10.29
CA VAL A 79 4.45 6.69 -11.15
C VAL A 79 4.25 7.62 -12.34
N ASN A 80 3.09 7.56 -12.99
CA ASN A 80 2.78 8.38 -14.16
C ASN A 80 2.74 9.87 -13.82
N LEU A 81 2.17 10.25 -12.68
CA LEU A 81 2.12 11.65 -12.23
C LEU A 81 3.49 12.24 -11.88
N GLY A 82 4.50 11.43 -11.57
CA GLY A 82 5.85 11.90 -11.25
C GLY A 82 6.77 12.06 -12.46
N ARG A 83 6.27 11.78 -13.67
CA ARG A 83 7.03 11.86 -14.93
C ARG A 83 6.74 13.13 -15.74
N ASP A 84 5.75 13.93 -15.33
CA ASP A 84 5.40 15.23 -15.89
C ASP A 84 6.10 16.37 -15.10
#